data_AF-F1KUW0-F1
#
_entry.id   AF-F1KUW0-F1
#
_cell.length_a   1.000
_cell.length_b   1.000
_cell.length_c   1.000
_cell.angle_alpha   90.00
_cell.angle_beta   90.00
_cell.angle_gamma   90.00
#
_symmetry.space_group_name_H-M   'P 1'
#
loop_
_entity.id
_entity.type
_entity.pdbx_description
1 polymer ?
#
loop_
_entity_poly.entity_id
_entity_poly.type
_entity_poly.pdbx_seq_one_letter_code
_entity_poly.pdbx_strand_id
1 'polypeptide(L)'
;MTTAQAEAYLFEWPESERLKKVLHGDSPKLDQCYTMPGVKANSTLSDAVAISAEQFFNKTILRPDVPLSEDSLRQLIADGHLRAAVNLTAALLTTMQQGVGMAGQPSKNTVQSLKIWACRFQLLMALKLYTLLNDELLPFEELDAPDLYFQYYPAVYIDGRKGSLVPFTLRLIHAESLRFTPYPWATTKRIDVLEDNVQKVIKSLKERELPAEQLDVWKQRLLAVQKIRARTLFFLKEYSTSISLYNRIAAQEDDEERRLAIKLMLARMALSIGSEKEAERYFKDVASLCGDQLQLYKSFTMYILWKLCASVRAFAEDCKRGREESKGYKQYGSLFAVHWKTG
;
A
#
# COMPACT_ATOMS: atom_id res chain seq x y z
N MET A 1 21.19 -22.70 0.99
CA MET A 1 20.79 -21.28 1.07
C MET A 1 19.87 -21.15 2.27
N THR A 2 20.20 -20.30 3.24
CA THR A 2 19.29 -20.02 4.35
C THR A 2 18.02 -19.35 3.80
N THR A 3 16.86 -19.56 4.42
CA THR A 3 15.59 -18.89 4.06
C THR A 3 15.75 -17.36 3.98
N ALA A 4 16.64 -16.79 4.79
CA ALA A 4 17.02 -15.37 4.77
C ALA A 4 17.69 -14.89 3.46
N GLN A 5 18.44 -15.75 2.76
CA GLN A 5 19.05 -15.42 1.47
C GLN A 5 18.03 -15.53 0.32
N ALA A 6 17.04 -16.42 0.45
CA ALA A 6 16.02 -16.63 -0.57
C ALA A 6 15.07 -15.42 -0.72
N GLU A 7 14.87 -14.62 0.34
CA GLU A 7 13.99 -13.45 0.36
C GLU A 7 14.71 -12.11 0.14
N ALA A 8 16.03 -12.09 -0.01
CA ALA A 8 16.81 -10.86 -0.11
C ALA A 8 16.34 -9.97 -1.27
N TYR A 9 15.92 -10.57 -2.38
CA TYR A 9 15.41 -9.86 -3.56
C TYR A 9 14.16 -9.00 -3.29
N LEU A 10 13.40 -9.28 -2.22
CA LEU A 10 12.20 -8.51 -1.86
C LEU A 10 12.54 -7.13 -1.30
N PHE A 11 13.72 -7.00 -0.69
CA PHE A 11 14.22 -5.80 -0.01
C PHE A 11 15.14 -4.94 -0.89
N GLU A 12 15.55 -5.47 -2.05
CA GLU A 12 16.39 -4.76 -3.02
C GLU A 12 15.83 -3.37 -3.31
N TRP A 13 16.65 -2.35 -3.11
CA TRP A 13 16.26 -0.96 -3.32
C TRP A 13 17.50 -0.12 -3.61
N PRO A 14 17.44 0.87 -4.52
CA PRO A 14 18.58 1.74 -4.79
C PRO A 14 19.03 2.48 -3.53
N GLU A 15 20.34 2.57 -3.33
CA GLU A 15 20.93 3.34 -2.24
C GLU A 15 20.64 4.84 -2.44
N SER A 16 20.16 5.48 -1.37
CA SER A 16 19.96 6.93 -1.39
C SER A 16 21.28 7.68 -1.31
N GLU A 17 21.31 8.91 -1.84
CA GLU A 17 22.46 9.79 -1.69
C GLU A 17 22.76 10.12 -0.23
N ARG A 18 21.72 10.19 0.62
CA ARG A 18 21.86 10.37 2.07
C ARG A 18 22.59 9.19 2.71
N LEU A 19 22.20 7.96 2.36
CA LEU A 19 22.86 6.74 2.86
C LEU A 19 24.32 6.71 2.42
N LYS A 20 24.60 6.96 1.14
CA LYS A 20 25.97 6.96 0.60
C LYS A 20 26.88 7.94 1.33
N LYS A 21 26.38 9.15 1.62
CA LYS A 21 27.13 10.18 2.38
C LYS A 21 27.50 9.72 3.78
N VAL A 22 26.61 9.00 4.46
CA VAL A 22 26.88 8.51 5.82
C VAL A 22 27.83 7.32 5.80
N LEU A 23 27.64 6.37 4.87
CA LEU A 23 28.46 5.16 4.81
C LEU A 23 29.90 5.41 4.30
N HIS A 24 30.07 6.32 3.33
CA HIS A 24 31.38 6.62 2.72
C HIS A 24 32.05 7.86 3.30
N GLY A 25 31.49 8.47 4.35
CA GLY A 25 32.12 9.59 5.04
C GLY A 25 33.32 9.16 5.89
N ASP A 26 34.18 10.11 6.23
CA ASP A 26 35.44 9.88 6.96
C ASP A 26 35.26 9.23 8.35
N SER A 27 34.02 9.21 8.89
CA SER A 27 33.62 8.44 10.07
C SER A 27 32.09 8.19 10.08
N PRO A 28 31.60 6.96 9.75
CA PRO A 28 30.17 6.69 9.71
C PRO A 28 29.56 6.72 11.11
N LYS A 29 28.74 7.74 11.40
CA LYS A 29 27.94 7.85 12.63
C LYS A 29 26.65 7.06 12.49
N LEU A 30 26.67 5.79 12.91
CA LEU A 30 25.57 4.83 12.78
C LEU A 30 24.62 4.80 14.00
N ASP A 31 24.63 5.87 14.79
CA ASP A 31 23.85 6.07 16.01
C ASP A 31 22.78 7.16 15.88
N GLN A 32 22.76 7.90 14.77
CA GLN A 32 21.83 8.99 14.53
C GLN A 32 20.45 8.47 14.08
N CYS A 33 19.39 8.89 14.78
CA CYS A 33 18.02 8.67 14.33
C CYS A 33 17.61 9.77 13.34
N TYR A 34 17.28 9.41 12.11
CA TYR A 34 16.83 10.36 11.07
C TYR A 34 15.31 10.38 10.96
N THR A 35 14.67 9.22 11.10
CA THR A 35 13.23 9.02 10.96
C THR A 35 12.63 8.82 12.34
N MET A 36 11.88 9.82 12.84
CA MET A 36 11.31 9.84 14.19
C MET A 36 9.77 9.85 14.16
N PRO A 37 9.15 8.74 13.74
CA PRO A 37 7.71 8.67 13.60
C PRO A 37 7.02 8.51 14.96
N GLY A 38 5.78 8.98 15.04
CA GLY A 38 4.94 8.76 16.21
C GLY A 38 3.48 9.01 15.88
N VAL A 39 2.60 8.22 16.50
CA VAL A 39 1.15 8.33 16.29
C VAL A 39 0.67 9.72 16.71
N LYS A 40 -0.06 10.39 15.82
CA LYS A 40 -0.59 11.75 16.04
C LYS A 40 -2.04 11.75 16.52
N ALA A 41 -2.73 10.62 16.41
CA ALA A 41 -4.09 10.48 16.92
C ALA A 41 -4.10 10.52 18.47
N ASN A 42 -4.54 11.64 19.04
CA ASN A 42 -4.60 11.85 20.49
C ASN A 42 -5.71 11.04 21.19
N SER A 43 -6.67 10.52 20.42
CA SER A 43 -7.78 9.70 20.94
C SER A 43 -8.03 8.50 20.04
N THR A 44 -8.57 7.42 20.64
CA THR A 44 -9.01 6.26 19.86
C THR A 44 -10.10 6.70 18.89
N LEU A 45 -10.02 6.25 17.63
CA LEU A 45 -11.08 6.51 16.66
C LEU A 45 -12.38 5.93 17.19
N SER A 46 -13.41 6.79 17.24
CA SER A 46 -14.74 6.43 17.71
C SER A 46 -15.48 5.61 16.66
N ASP A 47 -16.33 4.68 17.13
CA ASP A 47 -17.22 3.93 16.25
C ASP A 47 -18.53 4.71 16.11
N ALA A 48 -18.73 5.31 14.94
CA ALA A 48 -19.94 6.06 14.63
C ALA A 48 -21.20 5.20 14.76
N VAL A 49 -21.13 3.90 14.43
CA VAL A 49 -22.27 2.98 14.52
C VAL A 49 -22.58 2.69 15.98
N ALA A 50 -21.57 2.44 16.81
CA ALA A 50 -21.76 2.23 18.24
C ALA A 50 -22.35 3.48 18.92
N ILE A 51 -21.81 4.67 18.59
CA ILE A 51 -22.32 5.94 19.11
C ILE A 51 -23.77 6.16 18.68
N SER A 52 -24.09 5.97 17.40
CA SER A 52 -25.47 6.11 16.91
C SER A 52 -26.41 5.06 17.52
N ALA A 53 -25.95 3.82 17.72
CA ALA A 53 -26.77 2.79 18.33
C ALA A 53 -27.09 3.09 19.80
N GLU A 54 -26.14 3.64 20.53
CA GLU A 54 -26.34 4.10 21.89
C GLU A 54 -27.30 5.30 21.92
N GLN A 55 -27.08 6.30 21.05
CA GLN A 55 -27.90 7.51 20.99
C GLN A 55 -29.36 7.25 20.57
N PHE A 56 -29.58 6.41 19.56
CA PHE A 56 -30.91 6.22 18.97
C PHE A 56 -31.66 5.00 19.51
N PHE A 57 -30.95 3.98 19.98
CA PHE A 57 -31.56 2.72 20.42
C PHE A 57 -31.27 2.36 21.88
N ASN A 58 -30.52 3.17 22.64
CA ASN A 58 -30.00 2.83 23.96
C ASN A 58 -29.32 1.44 23.98
N LYS A 59 -28.69 1.06 22.86
CA LYS A 59 -27.98 -0.21 22.71
C LYS A 59 -26.49 0.04 22.67
N THR A 60 -25.79 -0.48 23.67
CA THR A 60 -24.32 -0.50 23.69
C THR A 60 -23.81 -1.58 22.75
N ILE A 61 -23.17 -1.19 21.65
CA ILE A 61 -22.44 -2.13 20.79
C ILE A 61 -21.04 -2.31 21.38
N LEU A 62 -20.77 -3.50 21.91
CA LEU A 62 -19.45 -3.85 22.40
C LEU A 62 -18.46 -3.95 21.24
N ARG A 63 -17.29 -3.32 21.41
CA ARG A 63 -16.19 -3.50 20.47
C ARG A 63 -15.66 -4.92 20.59
N PRO A 64 -15.21 -5.55 19.49
CA PRO A 64 -14.46 -6.79 19.58
C PRO A 64 -13.21 -6.51 20.42
N ASP A 65 -13.11 -7.15 21.58
CA ASP A 65 -11.91 -7.15 22.40
C ASP A 65 -10.97 -8.19 21.81
N VAL A 66 -9.86 -7.72 21.25
CA VAL A 66 -8.95 -8.56 20.48
C VAL A 66 -7.54 -8.41 21.05
N PRO A 67 -6.80 -9.51 21.26
CA PRO A 67 -5.46 -9.42 21.82
C PRO A 67 -4.52 -8.53 21.00
N LEU A 68 -3.49 -8.01 21.66
CA LEU A 68 -2.48 -7.17 21.02
C LEU A 68 -1.54 -8.03 20.16
N SER A 69 -2.00 -8.37 18.96
CA SER A 69 -1.24 -9.20 18.02
C SER A 69 -1.47 -8.80 16.56
N GLU A 70 -0.55 -9.19 15.69
CA GLU A 70 -0.75 -9.01 14.25
C GLU A 70 -1.88 -9.90 13.71
N ASP A 71 -2.09 -11.09 14.25
CA ASP A 71 -3.20 -11.97 13.85
C ASP A 71 -4.57 -11.33 14.13
N SER A 72 -4.68 -10.69 15.29
CA SER A 72 -5.84 -9.91 15.71
C SER A 72 -6.11 -8.72 14.79
N LEU A 73 -5.04 -8.03 14.37
CA LEU A 73 -5.13 -6.97 13.38
C LEU A 73 -5.71 -7.50 12.06
N ARG A 74 -5.25 -8.67 11.60
CA ARG A 74 -5.75 -9.32 10.38
C ARG A 74 -7.22 -9.70 10.49
N GLN A 75 -7.66 -10.23 11.63
CA GLN A 75 -9.05 -10.58 11.88
C GLN A 75 -9.95 -9.34 11.80
N LEU A 76 -9.63 -8.28 12.55
CA LEU A 76 -10.38 -7.02 12.52
C LEU A 76 -10.54 -6.46 11.10
N ILE A 77 -9.48 -6.58 10.31
CA ILE A 77 -9.46 -6.19 8.92
C ILE A 77 -10.36 -7.07 8.05
N ALA A 78 -10.27 -8.39 8.22
CA ALA A 78 -11.05 -9.35 7.46
C ALA A 78 -12.56 -9.16 7.68
N ASP A 79 -12.93 -8.81 8.91
CA ASP A 79 -14.28 -8.56 9.39
C ASP A 79 -14.77 -7.12 9.10
N GLY A 80 -13.91 -6.26 8.56
CA GLY A 80 -14.27 -4.89 8.17
C GLY A 80 -14.28 -3.87 9.32
N HIS A 81 -13.79 -4.23 10.51
CA HIS A 81 -13.65 -3.35 11.66
C HIS A 81 -12.42 -2.41 11.55
N LEU A 82 -12.39 -1.59 10.49
CA LEU A 82 -11.21 -0.79 10.11
C LEU A 82 -10.81 0.24 11.16
N ARG A 83 -11.78 0.86 11.86
CA ARG A 83 -11.47 1.82 12.94
C ARG A 83 -10.83 1.14 14.16
N ALA A 84 -11.30 -0.05 14.51
CA ALA A 84 -10.69 -0.86 15.57
C ALA A 84 -9.29 -1.31 15.15
N ALA A 85 -9.10 -1.70 13.88
CA ALA A 85 -7.79 -2.01 13.33
C ALA A 85 -6.81 -0.82 13.44
N VAL A 86 -7.24 0.42 13.13
CA VAL A 86 -6.39 1.62 13.33
C VAL A 86 -6.00 1.80 14.79
N ASN A 87 -6.94 1.61 15.72
CA ASN A 87 -6.64 1.71 17.15
C ASN A 87 -5.63 0.62 17.58
N LEU A 88 -5.77 -0.60 17.08
CA LEU A 88 -4.83 -1.69 17.35
C LEU A 88 -3.43 -1.41 16.78
N THR A 89 -3.32 -0.81 15.58
CA THR A 89 -2.00 -0.38 15.05
C THR A 89 -1.34 0.66 15.95
N ALA A 90 -2.10 1.58 16.55
CA ALA A 90 -1.54 2.56 17.49
C ALA A 90 -1.03 1.89 18.77
N ALA A 91 -1.77 0.90 19.30
CA ALA A 91 -1.34 0.12 20.45
C ALA A 91 -0.06 -0.68 20.14
N LEU A 92 0.02 -1.33 18.98
CA LEU A 92 1.23 -2.05 18.54
C LEU A 92 2.43 -1.10 18.41
N LEU A 93 2.26 0.06 17.79
CA LEU A 93 3.32 1.07 17.68
C LEU A 93 3.74 1.62 19.03
N THR A 94 2.83 1.70 20.01
CA THR A 94 3.16 2.11 21.38
C THR A 94 4.13 1.11 22.04
N THR A 95 3.94 -0.19 21.83
CA THR A 95 4.92 -1.21 22.31
C THR A 95 6.29 -1.07 21.67
N MET A 96 6.35 -0.46 20.48
CA MET A 96 7.57 -0.19 19.72
C MET A 96 8.14 1.22 19.97
N GLN A 97 7.66 1.93 21.00
CA GLN A 97 8.07 3.31 21.32
C GLN A 97 7.81 4.33 20.19
N GLN A 98 6.82 4.06 19.35
CA GLN A 98 6.36 4.92 18.25
C GLN A 98 4.87 5.29 18.39
N GLY A 99 4.35 5.21 19.62
CA GLY A 99 2.97 5.51 19.98
C GLY A 99 2.66 7.00 20.09
N VAL A 100 1.54 7.30 20.75
CA VAL A 100 1.10 8.69 21.00
C VAL A 100 2.14 9.42 21.85
N GLY A 101 2.48 10.65 21.46
CA GLY A 101 3.48 11.47 22.16
C GLY A 101 4.93 11.19 21.77
N MET A 102 5.21 10.16 20.96
CA MET A 102 6.56 9.81 20.52
C MET A 102 6.99 10.50 19.22
N ALA A 103 6.14 11.31 18.60
CA ALA A 103 6.47 11.98 17.35
C ALA A 103 7.62 12.97 17.56
N GLY A 104 8.69 12.84 16.75
CA GLY A 104 9.91 13.63 16.90
C GLY A 104 10.86 13.14 18.00
N GLN A 105 10.53 12.04 18.70
CA GLN A 105 11.44 11.39 19.63
C GLN A 105 12.29 10.32 18.90
N PRO A 106 13.56 10.15 19.27
CA PRO A 106 14.40 9.09 18.71
C PRO A 106 13.75 7.72 18.89
N SER A 107 13.59 6.97 17.80
CA SER A 107 13.07 5.60 17.83
C SER A 107 13.77 4.73 16.79
N LYS A 108 13.81 3.42 17.04
CA LYS A 108 14.45 2.47 16.12
C LYS A 108 13.44 1.98 15.08
N ASN A 109 13.79 2.15 13.81
CA ASN A 109 13.00 1.63 12.71
C ASN A 109 13.38 0.19 12.41
N THR A 110 12.40 -0.71 12.44
CA THR A 110 12.58 -2.14 12.15
C THR A 110 11.67 -2.53 10.99
N VAL A 111 11.94 -3.68 10.36
CA VAL A 111 11.05 -4.24 9.34
C VAL A 111 9.62 -4.40 9.90
N GLN A 112 9.48 -4.81 11.17
CA GLN A 112 8.19 -4.99 11.79
C GLN A 112 7.47 -3.65 12.03
N SER A 113 8.13 -2.65 12.59
CA SER A 113 7.50 -1.34 12.84
C SER A 113 7.04 -0.68 11.54
N LEU A 114 7.85 -0.77 10.48
CA LEU A 114 7.49 -0.24 9.16
C LEU A 114 6.34 -1.00 8.49
N LYS A 115 6.18 -2.30 8.75
CA LYS A 115 4.98 -3.06 8.33
C LYS A 115 3.73 -2.55 9.04
N ILE A 116 3.79 -2.32 10.35
CA ILE A 116 2.65 -1.78 11.10
C ILE A 116 2.30 -0.35 10.62
N TRP A 117 3.30 0.50 10.37
CA TRP A 117 3.08 1.81 9.76
C TRP A 117 2.43 1.72 8.38
N ALA A 118 2.90 0.81 7.51
CA ALA A 118 2.30 0.58 6.21
C ALA A 118 0.80 0.21 6.34
N CYS A 119 0.47 -0.70 7.26
CA CYS A 119 -0.92 -1.08 7.54
C CYS A 119 -1.75 0.09 8.02
N ARG A 120 -1.22 0.84 9.01
CA ARG A 120 -1.87 2.02 9.57
C ARG A 120 -2.22 3.02 8.47
N PHE A 121 -1.28 3.33 7.59
CA PHE A 121 -1.51 4.29 6.50
C PHE A 121 -2.53 3.79 5.47
N GLN A 122 -2.56 2.49 5.15
CA GLN A 122 -3.62 1.93 4.31
C GLN A 122 -5.00 2.10 4.96
N LEU A 123 -5.09 1.82 6.25
CA LEU A 123 -6.34 1.94 7.00
C LEU A 123 -6.81 3.41 7.06
N LEU A 124 -5.90 4.35 7.29
CA LEU A 124 -6.21 5.78 7.27
C LEU A 124 -6.68 6.24 5.89
N MET A 125 -6.03 5.78 4.81
CA MET A 125 -6.46 6.06 3.44
C MET A 125 -7.84 5.46 3.15
N ALA A 126 -8.11 4.23 3.59
CA ALA A 126 -9.40 3.55 3.44
C ALA A 126 -10.53 4.25 4.21
N LEU A 127 -10.23 4.82 5.38
CA LEU A 127 -11.15 5.62 6.19
C LEU A 127 -11.24 7.09 5.75
N LYS A 128 -10.52 7.48 4.69
CA LYS A 128 -10.44 8.86 4.18
C LYS A 128 -9.92 9.87 5.21
N LEU A 129 -9.13 9.42 6.18
CA LEU A 129 -8.50 10.26 7.20
C LEU A 129 -7.19 10.86 6.66
N TYR A 130 -7.30 11.63 5.56
CA TYR A 130 -6.14 12.09 4.80
C TYR A 130 -5.27 13.12 5.52
N THR A 131 -5.86 13.97 6.36
CA THR A 131 -5.11 14.92 7.19
C THR A 131 -4.18 14.19 8.14
N LEU A 132 -4.76 13.29 8.95
CA LEU A 132 -4.00 12.44 9.87
C LEU A 132 -2.96 11.57 9.15
N LEU A 133 -3.31 11.01 7.99
CA LEU A 133 -2.37 10.24 7.16
C LEU A 133 -1.12 11.07 6.79
N ASN A 134 -1.31 12.30 6.30
CA ASN A 134 -0.20 13.14 5.88
C ASN A 134 0.62 13.65 7.09
N ASP A 135 -0.04 13.96 8.20
CA ASP A 135 0.63 14.38 9.44
C ASP A 135 1.53 13.27 10.01
N GLU A 136 1.07 12.01 9.96
CA GLU A 136 1.86 10.87 10.42
C GLU A 136 2.90 10.38 9.40
N LEU A 137 2.74 10.71 8.11
CA LEU A 137 3.75 10.43 7.07
C LEU A 137 4.91 11.44 7.08
N LEU A 138 4.70 12.66 7.60
CA LEU A 138 5.68 13.75 7.57
C LEU A 138 7.09 13.35 8.07
N PRO A 139 7.26 12.59 9.17
CA PRO A 139 8.58 12.19 9.66
C PRO A 139 9.37 11.25 8.74
N PHE A 140 8.71 10.63 7.75
CA PHE A 140 9.32 9.69 6.81
C PHE A 140 9.92 10.38 5.58
N GLU A 141 9.68 11.68 5.39
CA GLU A 141 10.24 12.51 4.31
C GLU A 141 10.05 11.86 2.91
N GLU A 142 11.13 11.51 2.20
CA GLU A 142 11.08 10.83 0.90
C GLU A 142 11.37 9.33 0.98
N LEU A 143 11.29 8.75 2.19
CA LEU A 143 11.64 7.35 2.49
C LEU A 143 13.07 6.97 2.07
N ASP A 144 13.98 7.94 2.10
CA ASP A 144 15.37 7.85 1.65
C ASP A 144 16.39 8.07 2.79
N ALA A 145 15.90 8.21 4.03
CA ALA A 145 16.73 8.39 5.21
C ALA A 145 17.66 7.19 5.44
N PRO A 146 18.90 7.40 5.90
CA PRO A 146 19.88 6.31 6.09
C PRO A 146 19.35 5.20 7.02
N ASP A 147 18.64 5.57 8.07
CA ASP A 147 18.10 4.67 9.10
C ASP A 147 16.93 3.79 8.63
N LEU A 148 16.56 3.88 7.35
CA LEU A 148 15.58 3.04 6.65
C LEU A 148 16.22 1.95 5.77
N TYR A 149 17.54 1.76 5.88
CA TYR A 149 18.31 0.78 5.10
C TYR A 149 19.01 -0.25 6.01
N PHE A 150 19.13 -1.48 5.53
CA PHE A 150 19.81 -2.55 6.27
C PHE A 150 21.28 -2.20 6.56
N GLN A 151 21.95 -1.58 5.58
CA GLN A 151 23.36 -1.19 5.65
C GLN A 151 23.66 -0.21 6.81
N TYR A 152 22.66 0.50 7.33
CA TYR A 152 22.83 1.43 8.43
C TYR A 152 22.99 0.71 9.79
N TYR A 153 22.56 -0.55 9.91
CA TYR A 153 22.60 -1.31 11.16
C TYR A 153 23.48 -2.58 11.05
N PRO A 154 24.80 -2.46 10.83
CA PRO A 154 25.68 -3.61 10.65
C PRO A 154 25.73 -4.53 11.88
N ALA A 155 25.53 -3.98 13.09
CA ALA A 155 25.49 -4.77 14.32
C ALA A 155 24.21 -5.62 14.46
N VAL A 156 23.11 -5.24 13.79
CA VAL A 156 21.83 -5.96 13.82
C VAL A 156 21.72 -6.93 12.65
N TYR A 157 22.18 -6.50 11.47
CA TYR A 157 22.10 -7.27 10.22
C TYR A 157 23.49 -7.76 9.80
N ILE A 158 24.03 -8.70 10.60
CA ILE A 158 25.38 -9.26 10.43
C ILE A 158 25.52 -10.08 9.13
N ASP A 159 24.39 -10.55 8.58
CA ASP A 159 24.34 -11.31 7.32
C ASP A 159 24.67 -10.48 6.07
N GLY A 160 24.94 -9.18 6.23
CA GLY A 160 25.33 -8.30 5.14
C GLY A 160 24.20 -8.03 4.14
N ARG A 161 22.93 -8.22 4.56
CA ARG A 161 21.77 -7.89 3.72
C ARG A 161 21.80 -6.42 3.31
N LYS A 162 21.45 -6.17 2.06
CA LYS A 162 21.38 -4.84 1.45
C LYS A 162 19.97 -4.53 1.02
N GLY A 163 19.67 -3.23 0.96
CA GLY A 163 18.38 -2.72 0.50
C GLY A 163 17.65 -1.97 1.61
N SER A 164 16.35 -1.79 1.44
CA SER A 164 15.56 -0.96 2.36
C SER A 164 14.66 -1.80 3.26
N LEU A 165 14.55 -1.34 4.51
CA LEU A 165 13.61 -1.85 5.50
C LEU A 165 12.15 -1.50 5.15
N VAL A 166 11.95 -0.49 4.31
CA VAL A 166 10.63 0.06 3.98
C VAL A 166 9.89 -0.89 3.04
N PRO A 167 8.71 -1.40 3.45
CA PRO A 167 7.88 -2.23 2.59
C PRO A 167 7.48 -1.50 1.31
N PHE A 168 7.41 -2.23 0.19
CA PHE A 168 7.02 -1.63 -1.09
C PHE A 168 5.64 -0.97 -1.03
N THR A 169 4.70 -1.54 -0.28
CA THR A 169 3.37 -0.98 -0.10
C THR A 169 3.37 0.36 0.62
N LEU A 170 4.30 0.58 1.55
CA LEU A 170 4.50 1.90 2.18
C LEU A 170 4.90 2.94 1.14
N ARG A 171 5.76 2.57 0.16
CA ARG A 171 6.14 3.46 -0.94
C ARG A 171 4.98 3.83 -1.85
N LEU A 172 4.11 2.87 -2.14
CA LEU A 172 2.90 3.11 -2.94
C LEU A 172 1.97 4.13 -2.24
N ILE A 173 1.73 3.94 -0.94
CA ILE A 173 0.89 4.83 -0.13
C ILE A 173 1.52 6.22 -0.03
N HIS A 174 2.82 6.28 0.25
CA HIS A 174 3.56 7.53 0.35
C HIS A 174 3.53 8.32 -0.96
N ALA A 175 3.69 7.64 -2.10
CA ALA A 175 3.55 8.24 -3.42
C ALA A 175 2.12 8.77 -3.64
N GLU A 176 1.11 7.97 -3.33
CA GLU A 176 -0.30 8.31 -3.56
C GLU A 176 -0.83 9.39 -2.60
N SER A 177 -0.32 9.47 -1.37
CA SER A 177 -0.84 10.34 -0.30
C SER A 177 -0.97 11.82 -0.68
N LEU A 178 -0.02 12.34 -1.48
CA LEU A 178 0.03 13.75 -1.89
C LEU A 178 -1.18 14.16 -2.73
N ARG A 179 -1.88 13.23 -3.37
CA ARG A 179 -3.07 13.54 -4.17
C ARG A 179 -4.21 14.11 -3.33
N PHE A 180 -4.18 13.88 -2.03
CA PHE A 180 -5.17 14.35 -1.05
C PHE A 180 -4.73 15.63 -0.35
N THR A 181 -3.69 16.30 -0.85
CA THR A 181 -3.15 17.57 -0.33
C THR A 181 -3.51 18.72 -1.27
N PRO A 182 -3.26 19.99 -0.87
CA PRO A 182 -3.41 21.14 -1.77
C PRO A 182 -2.53 21.10 -3.03
N TYR A 183 -1.53 20.20 -3.08
CA TYR A 183 -0.58 20.09 -4.18
C TYR A 183 -0.62 18.70 -4.85
N PRO A 184 -1.75 18.29 -5.46
CA PRO A 184 -1.93 16.93 -5.96
C PRO A 184 -1.02 16.58 -7.14
N TRP A 185 -0.48 17.57 -7.84
CA TRP A 185 0.54 17.38 -8.88
C TRP A 185 1.89 16.93 -8.33
N ALA A 186 2.21 17.19 -7.06
CA ALA A 186 3.45 16.67 -6.46
C ALA A 186 3.47 15.12 -6.41
N THR A 187 2.29 14.50 -6.42
CA THR A 187 2.10 13.04 -6.55
C THR A 187 2.73 12.49 -7.82
N THR A 188 2.61 13.18 -8.97
CA THR A 188 3.14 12.66 -10.24
C THR A 188 4.66 12.59 -10.21
N LYS A 189 5.32 13.64 -9.72
CA LYS A 189 6.78 13.67 -9.53
C LYS A 189 7.25 12.52 -8.62
N ARG A 190 6.54 12.27 -7.51
CA ARG A 190 6.88 11.18 -6.58
C ARG A 190 6.66 9.80 -7.20
N ILE A 191 5.62 9.64 -8.02
CA ILE A 191 5.37 8.42 -8.81
C ILE A 191 6.47 8.19 -9.85
N ASP A 192 6.94 9.23 -10.52
CA ASP A 192 8.01 9.11 -11.53
C ASP A 192 9.31 8.62 -10.90
N VAL A 193 9.71 9.19 -9.76
CA VAL A 193 10.88 8.72 -8.98
C VAL A 193 10.70 7.27 -8.51
N LEU A 194 9.50 6.92 -8.05
CA LEU A 194 9.19 5.54 -7.64
C LEU A 194 9.29 4.56 -8.82
N GLU A 195 8.77 4.93 -9.99
CA GLU A 195 8.83 4.12 -11.20
C GLU A 195 10.28 3.93 -11.67
N ASP A 196 11.08 5.00 -11.71
CA ASP A 196 12.49 4.94 -12.08
C ASP A 196 13.29 4.04 -11.14
N ASN A 197 13.02 4.10 -9.84
CA ASN A 197 13.69 3.24 -8.85
C ASN A 197 13.32 1.77 -9.05
N VAL A 198 12.04 1.46 -9.32
CA VAL A 198 11.60 0.09 -9.63
C VAL A 198 12.25 -0.41 -10.91
N GLN A 199 12.34 0.41 -11.96
CA GLN A 199 13.01 0.06 -13.21
C GLN A 199 14.51 -0.21 -13.01
N LYS A 200 15.20 0.59 -12.19
CA LYS A 200 16.61 0.37 -11.82
C LYS A 200 16.79 -0.98 -11.11
N VAL A 201 15.89 -1.34 -10.20
CA VAL A 201 15.93 -2.65 -9.53
C VAL A 201 15.72 -3.76 -10.55
N ILE A 202 14.69 -3.69 -11.40
CA ILE A 202 14.44 -4.70 -12.44
C ILE A 202 15.67 -4.86 -13.35
N LYS A 203 16.29 -3.75 -13.76
CA LYS A 203 17.51 -3.78 -14.57
C LYS A 203 18.66 -4.49 -13.85
N SER A 204 18.91 -4.14 -12.59
CA SER A 204 19.96 -4.78 -11.78
C SER A 204 19.70 -6.28 -11.58
N LEU A 205 18.45 -6.69 -11.36
CA LEU A 205 18.09 -8.11 -11.20
C LEU A 205 18.24 -8.89 -12.50
N LYS A 206 17.98 -8.26 -13.66
CA LYS A 206 18.24 -8.86 -14.99
C LYS A 206 19.73 -9.03 -15.26
N GLU A 207 20.55 -8.04 -14.90
CA GLU A 207 22.01 -8.10 -15.05
C GLU A 207 22.64 -9.20 -14.17
N ARG A 208 22.01 -9.52 -13.02
CA ARG A 208 22.42 -10.62 -12.14
C ARG A 208 21.82 -11.99 -12.53
N GLU A 209 21.09 -12.07 -13.65
CA GLU A 209 20.49 -13.30 -14.19
C GLU A 209 19.64 -14.08 -13.17
N LEU A 210 18.89 -13.36 -12.31
CA LEU A 210 18.03 -13.99 -11.30
C LEU A 210 16.83 -14.72 -11.91
N PRO A 211 16.25 -15.71 -11.20
CA PRO A 211 15.10 -16.47 -11.68
C PRO A 211 13.92 -15.59 -12.13
N ALA A 212 13.20 -16.04 -13.16
CA ALA A 212 12.05 -15.33 -13.72
C ALA A 212 10.98 -14.98 -12.67
N GLU A 213 10.76 -15.87 -11.70
CA GLU A 213 9.80 -15.67 -10.61
C GLU A 213 10.10 -14.41 -9.79
N GLN A 214 11.38 -14.16 -9.45
CA GLN A 214 11.79 -12.98 -8.69
C GLN A 214 11.65 -11.69 -9.50
N LEU A 215 11.94 -11.77 -10.81
CA LEU A 215 11.71 -10.66 -11.74
C LEU A 215 10.23 -10.34 -11.87
N ASP A 216 9.37 -11.35 -11.87
CA ASP A 216 7.92 -11.17 -12.01
C ASP A 216 7.33 -10.44 -10.80
N VAL A 217 7.84 -10.66 -9.59
CA VAL A 217 7.46 -9.85 -8.41
C VAL A 217 7.71 -8.36 -8.65
N TRP A 218 8.89 -8.01 -9.17
CA TRP A 218 9.23 -6.62 -9.45
C TRP A 218 8.48 -6.04 -10.66
N LYS A 219 8.15 -6.85 -11.67
CA LYS A 219 7.24 -6.44 -12.75
C LYS A 219 5.84 -6.16 -12.23
N GLN A 220 5.32 -6.98 -11.30
CA GLN A 220 4.03 -6.73 -10.65
C GLN A 220 4.06 -5.44 -9.80
N ARG A 221 5.17 -5.19 -9.09
CA ARG A 221 5.40 -3.91 -8.39
C ARG A 221 5.40 -2.73 -9.36
N LEU A 222 6.05 -2.84 -10.51
CA LEU A 222 6.02 -1.82 -11.57
C LEU A 222 4.59 -1.58 -12.07
N LEU A 223 3.83 -2.64 -12.33
CA LEU A 223 2.43 -2.57 -12.73
C LEU A 223 1.57 -1.85 -11.67
N ALA A 224 1.83 -2.09 -10.38
CA ALA A 224 1.15 -1.39 -9.30
C ALA A 224 1.44 0.12 -9.31
N VAL A 225 2.68 0.53 -9.56
CA VAL A 225 3.06 1.96 -9.71
C VAL A 225 2.31 2.59 -10.89
N GLN A 226 2.26 1.91 -12.03
CA GLN A 226 1.53 2.38 -13.22
C GLN A 226 0.02 2.48 -12.97
N LYS A 227 -0.57 1.54 -12.20
CA LYS A 227 -1.98 1.60 -11.78
C LYS A 227 -2.25 2.83 -10.89
N ILE A 228 -1.32 3.21 -10.00
CA ILE A 228 -1.42 4.44 -9.20
C ILE A 228 -1.24 5.70 -10.06
N ARG A 229 -0.32 5.69 -11.04
CA ARG A 229 -0.16 6.78 -12.02
C ARG A 229 -1.47 7.03 -12.76
N ALA A 230 -2.06 5.99 -13.33
CA ALA A 230 -3.33 6.09 -14.06
C ALA A 230 -4.45 6.66 -13.17
N ARG A 231 -4.54 6.21 -11.91
CA ARG A 231 -5.52 6.71 -10.95
C ARG A 231 -5.31 8.18 -10.60
N THR A 232 -4.06 8.58 -10.41
CA THR A 232 -3.68 9.96 -10.10
C THR A 232 -4.02 10.89 -11.26
N LEU A 233 -3.70 10.48 -12.49
CA LEU A 233 -4.06 11.23 -13.70
C LEU A 233 -5.59 11.40 -13.84
N PHE A 234 -6.36 10.35 -13.57
CA PHE A 234 -7.81 10.45 -13.58
C PHE A 234 -8.32 11.49 -12.57
N PHE A 235 -7.77 11.49 -11.35
CA PHE A 235 -8.12 12.45 -10.31
C PHE A 235 -7.74 13.89 -10.68
N LEU A 236 -6.64 14.07 -11.40
CA LEU A 236 -6.21 15.34 -11.96
C LEU A 236 -7.00 15.77 -13.22
N LYS A 237 -8.03 15.00 -13.60
CA LYS A 237 -8.87 15.20 -14.80
C LYS A 237 -8.16 14.98 -16.14
N GLU A 238 -6.99 14.35 -16.13
CA GLU A 238 -6.25 13.89 -17.32
C GLU A 238 -6.82 12.55 -17.80
N TYR A 239 -8.10 12.56 -18.19
CA TYR A 239 -8.89 11.36 -18.45
C TYR A 239 -8.36 10.53 -19.62
N SER A 240 -7.99 11.18 -20.73
CA SER A 240 -7.49 10.51 -21.94
C SER A 240 -6.22 9.71 -21.65
N THR A 241 -5.25 10.34 -20.97
CA THR A 241 -3.98 9.72 -20.58
C THR A 241 -4.19 8.59 -19.58
N SER A 242 -5.08 8.81 -18.59
CA SER A 242 -5.45 7.80 -17.60
C SER A 242 -6.05 6.54 -18.24
N ILE A 243 -7.08 6.70 -19.08
CA ILE A 243 -7.76 5.60 -19.77
C ILE A 243 -6.79 4.86 -20.68
N SER A 244 -5.95 5.59 -21.43
CA SER A 244 -4.92 4.99 -22.30
C SER A 244 -3.91 4.16 -21.52
N LEU A 245 -3.50 4.61 -20.33
CA LEU A 245 -2.62 3.84 -19.46
C LEU A 245 -3.30 2.59 -18.92
N TYR A 246 -4.57 2.67 -18.49
CA TYR A 246 -5.30 1.48 -18.04
C TYR A 246 -5.58 0.47 -19.15
N ASN A 247 -5.86 0.90 -20.39
CA ASN A 247 -5.97 -0.01 -21.53
C ASN A 247 -4.65 -0.76 -21.78
N ARG A 248 -3.50 -0.07 -21.70
CA ARG A 248 -2.18 -0.72 -21.80
C ARG A 248 -1.94 -1.73 -20.67
N ILE A 249 -2.28 -1.36 -19.43
CA ILE A 249 -2.19 -2.25 -18.27
C ILE A 249 -3.09 -3.48 -18.46
N ALA A 250 -4.31 -3.32 -18.96
CA ALA A 250 -5.22 -4.44 -19.22
C ALA A 250 -4.68 -5.39 -20.30
N ALA A 251 -4.01 -4.85 -21.33
CA ALA A 251 -3.40 -5.65 -22.40
C ALA A 251 -2.18 -6.47 -21.94
N GLN A 252 -1.50 -6.03 -20.87
CA GLN A 252 -0.32 -6.71 -20.30
C GLN A 252 -0.66 -7.69 -19.16
N GLU A 253 -1.91 -7.71 -18.69
CA GLU A 253 -2.32 -8.56 -17.58
C GLU A 253 -2.72 -9.95 -18.12
N ASP A 254 -1.96 -10.99 -17.76
CA ASP A 254 -2.20 -12.36 -18.22
C ASP A 254 -3.44 -13.02 -17.59
N ASP A 255 -3.76 -12.62 -16.37
CA ASP A 255 -4.87 -13.14 -15.57
C ASP A 255 -6.20 -12.53 -16.00
N GLU A 256 -7.14 -13.39 -16.41
CA GLU A 256 -8.44 -12.98 -16.94
C GLU A 256 -9.31 -12.27 -15.90
N GLU A 257 -9.30 -12.68 -14.63
CA GLU A 257 -10.09 -12.04 -13.56
C GLU A 257 -9.60 -10.61 -13.31
N ARG A 258 -8.28 -10.42 -13.32
CA ARG A 258 -7.64 -9.10 -13.16
C ARG A 258 -7.92 -8.21 -14.34
N ARG A 259 -7.78 -8.76 -15.56
CA ARG A 259 -8.12 -8.04 -16.80
C ARG A 259 -9.58 -7.61 -16.79
N LEU A 260 -10.49 -8.49 -16.38
CA LEU A 260 -11.91 -8.21 -16.22
C LEU A 260 -12.14 -7.09 -15.19
N ALA A 261 -11.48 -7.13 -14.04
CA ALA A 261 -11.58 -6.10 -13.02
C ALA A 261 -11.14 -4.71 -13.52
N ILE A 262 -10.08 -4.66 -14.34
CA ILE A 262 -9.60 -3.41 -14.97
C ILE A 262 -10.60 -2.91 -16.01
N LYS A 263 -11.16 -3.80 -16.86
CA LYS A 263 -12.19 -3.42 -17.84
C LYS A 263 -13.48 -2.90 -17.20
N LEU A 264 -13.94 -3.53 -16.12
CA LEU A 264 -15.07 -3.05 -15.33
C LEU A 264 -14.81 -1.66 -14.73
N MET A 265 -13.60 -1.42 -14.24
CA MET A 265 -13.20 -0.10 -13.75
C MET A 265 -13.17 0.94 -14.87
N LEU A 266 -12.62 0.60 -16.04
CA LEU A 266 -12.64 1.45 -17.24
C LEU A 266 -14.06 1.82 -17.67
N ALA A 267 -15.00 0.87 -17.64
CA ALA A 267 -16.42 1.12 -17.91
C ALA A 267 -16.99 2.16 -16.92
N ARG A 268 -16.74 2.01 -15.61
CA ARG A 268 -17.17 2.96 -14.59
C ARG A 268 -16.54 4.35 -14.76
N MET A 269 -15.26 4.39 -15.13
CA MET A 269 -14.56 5.65 -15.42
C MET A 269 -15.18 6.36 -16.63
N ALA A 270 -15.44 5.64 -17.72
CA ALA A 270 -16.10 6.19 -18.91
C ALA A 270 -17.49 6.76 -18.58
N LEU A 271 -18.29 6.04 -17.78
CA LEU A 271 -19.58 6.53 -17.28
C LEU A 271 -19.43 7.81 -16.45
N SER A 272 -18.46 7.88 -15.56
CA SER A 272 -18.25 9.07 -14.71
C SER A 272 -17.82 10.32 -15.49
N ILE A 273 -17.21 10.14 -16.67
CA ILE A 273 -16.87 11.23 -17.59
C ILE A 273 -18.07 11.61 -18.49
N GLY A 274 -19.06 10.72 -18.63
CA GLY A 274 -20.17 10.88 -19.57
C GLY A 274 -19.88 10.37 -20.99
N SER A 275 -18.85 9.53 -21.17
CA SER A 275 -18.55 8.93 -22.48
C SER A 275 -19.31 7.62 -22.67
N GLU A 276 -20.54 7.74 -23.16
CA GLU A 276 -21.46 6.61 -23.37
C GLU A 276 -20.89 5.56 -24.35
N LYS A 277 -20.31 6.01 -25.47
CA LYS A 277 -19.73 5.12 -26.49
C LYS A 277 -18.60 4.24 -25.95
N GLU A 278 -17.69 4.85 -25.16
CA GLU A 278 -16.58 4.11 -24.55
C GLU A 278 -17.09 3.16 -23.46
N ALA A 279 -18.07 3.60 -22.66
CA ALA A 279 -18.69 2.75 -21.65
C ALA A 279 -19.35 1.53 -22.28
N GLU A 280 -20.14 1.69 -23.34
CA GLU A 280 -20.74 0.59 -24.09
C GLU A 280 -19.69 -0.39 -24.63
N ARG A 281 -18.59 0.12 -25.20
CA ARG A 281 -17.49 -0.73 -25.67
C ARG A 281 -16.94 -1.59 -24.54
N TYR A 282 -16.65 -0.99 -23.39
CA TYR A 282 -16.14 -1.73 -22.23
C TYR A 282 -17.16 -2.73 -21.68
N PHE A 283 -18.46 -2.41 -21.68
CA PHE A 283 -19.49 -3.35 -21.24
C PHE A 283 -19.65 -4.54 -22.20
N LYS A 284 -19.57 -4.32 -23.52
CA LYS A 284 -19.57 -5.41 -24.51
C LYS A 284 -18.37 -6.33 -24.31
N ASP A 285 -17.20 -5.75 -24.07
CA ASP A 285 -15.97 -6.47 -23.74
C ASP A 285 -16.05 -7.27 -22.43
N VAL A 286 -16.76 -6.76 -21.42
CA VAL A 286 -16.97 -7.47 -20.14
C VAL A 286 -18.00 -8.58 -20.32
N ALA A 287 -19.08 -8.34 -21.08
CA ALA A 287 -20.12 -9.32 -21.35
C ALA A 287 -19.60 -10.50 -22.19
N SER A 288 -18.66 -10.27 -23.10
CA SER A 288 -18.02 -11.36 -23.85
C SER A 288 -17.09 -12.21 -22.99
N LEU A 289 -16.52 -11.64 -21.93
CA LEU A 289 -15.67 -12.34 -20.96
C LEU A 289 -16.47 -13.01 -19.82
N CYS A 290 -17.70 -12.55 -19.58
CA CYS A 290 -18.54 -13.02 -18.48
C CYS A 290 -19.82 -13.63 -19.05
N GLY A 291 -19.88 -14.96 -19.15
CA GLY A 291 -21.03 -15.68 -19.70
C GLY A 291 -22.33 -15.57 -18.90
N ASP A 292 -22.39 -14.77 -17.82
CA ASP A 292 -23.51 -14.70 -16.90
C ASP A 292 -23.86 -13.25 -16.51
N GLN A 293 -25.07 -12.78 -16.87
CA GLN A 293 -25.52 -11.40 -16.63
C GLN A 293 -25.65 -11.04 -15.13
N LEU A 294 -25.79 -12.05 -14.26
CA LEU A 294 -25.90 -11.88 -12.82
C LEU A 294 -24.56 -11.45 -12.17
N GLN A 295 -23.43 -11.84 -12.76
CA GLN A 295 -22.08 -11.41 -12.34
C GLN A 295 -21.85 -9.92 -12.66
N LEU A 296 -22.38 -9.45 -13.80
CA LEU A 296 -22.39 -8.04 -14.16
C LEU A 296 -23.13 -7.22 -13.09
N TYR A 297 -24.34 -7.66 -12.71
CA TYR A 297 -25.16 -6.99 -11.70
C TYR A 297 -24.52 -6.97 -10.30
N LYS A 298 -23.95 -8.10 -9.85
CA LYS A 298 -23.17 -8.17 -8.58
C LYS A 298 -21.95 -7.26 -8.61
N SER A 299 -21.34 -7.07 -9.77
CA SER A 299 -20.26 -6.09 -9.97
C SER A 299 -20.76 -4.65 -9.82
N PHE A 300 -22.03 -4.35 -10.10
CA PHE A 300 -22.61 -3.03 -9.84
C PHE A 300 -22.91 -2.75 -8.37
N THR A 301 -23.35 -3.75 -7.59
CA THR A 301 -23.86 -3.55 -6.20
C THR A 301 -22.90 -3.93 -5.08
N MET A 302 -21.99 -4.89 -5.26
CA MET A 302 -21.36 -5.60 -4.12
C MET A 302 -19.84 -5.43 -3.98
N TYR A 303 -19.26 -4.35 -4.53
CA TYR A 303 -17.80 -4.25 -4.68
C TYR A 303 -17.09 -3.30 -3.71
N ILE A 304 -17.84 -2.44 -3.02
CA ILE A 304 -17.28 -1.40 -2.13
C ILE A 304 -16.85 -2.00 -0.78
N LEU A 305 -17.63 -2.93 -0.22
CA LEU A 305 -17.33 -3.59 1.06
C LEU A 305 -16.34 -4.75 0.92
N TRP A 306 -16.41 -5.53 -0.17
CA TRP A 306 -15.58 -6.73 -0.32
C TRP A 306 -14.11 -6.43 -0.63
N LYS A 307 -13.80 -5.33 -1.34
CA LYS A 307 -12.43 -5.01 -1.78
C LYS A 307 -11.59 -4.16 -0.82
N LEU A 308 -12.23 -3.36 0.03
CA LEU A 308 -11.54 -2.69 1.13
C LEU A 308 -10.99 -3.73 2.11
N CYS A 309 -11.78 -4.77 2.41
CA CYS A 309 -11.32 -5.95 3.12
C CYS A 309 -10.22 -6.71 2.36
N ALA A 310 -10.24 -6.77 1.02
CA ALA A 310 -9.21 -7.49 0.26
C ALA A 310 -7.82 -6.83 0.34
N SER A 311 -7.70 -5.49 0.27
CA SER A 311 -6.39 -4.80 0.26
C SER A 311 -5.67 -4.96 1.59
N VAL A 312 -6.47 -4.91 2.65
CA VAL A 312 -5.97 -5.07 3.98
C VAL A 312 -5.87 -6.57 4.36
N ARG A 313 -6.64 -7.47 3.73
CA ARG A 313 -6.39 -8.94 3.75
C ARG A 313 -5.13 -9.33 2.99
N ALA A 314 -4.70 -8.58 1.98
CA ALA A 314 -3.41 -8.82 1.31
C ALA A 314 -2.23 -8.46 2.22
N PHE A 315 -2.37 -7.41 3.05
CA PHE A 315 -1.44 -7.17 4.16
C PHE A 315 -1.48 -8.30 5.21
N ALA A 316 -2.65 -8.88 5.45
CA ALA A 316 -2.79 -10.07 6.31
C ALA A 316 -2.12 -11.33 5.73
N GLU A 317 -2.24 -11.56 4.42
CA GLU A 317 -1.60 -12.63 3.66
C GLU A 317 -0.08 -12.45 3.57
N ASP A 318 0.42 -11.23 3.34
CA ASP A 318 1.86 -10.90 3.33
C ASP A 318 2.55 -11.22 4.67
N CYS A 319 1.82 -11.09 5.79
CA CYS A 319 2.36 -11.47 7.07
C CYS A 319 2.19 -12.98 7.38
N LYS A 320 1.26 -13.67 6.72
CA LYS A 320 1.12 -15.13 6.74
C LYS A 320 2.27 -15.82 5.98
N ARG A 321 2.82 -15.12 4.97
CA ARG A 321 3.79 -15.63 3.99
C ARG A 321 5.26 -15.58 4.41
N GLY A 322 5.58 -15.10 5.61
CA GLY A 322 6.93 -15.26 6.18
C GLY A 322 7.36 -16.71 6.46
N ARG A 323 6.67 -17.72 5.89
CA ARG A 323 7.03 -19.15 5.97
C ARG A 323 6.71 -19.98 4.71
N GLU A 324 5.96 -19.49 3.72
CA GLU A 324 5.59 -20.28 2.52
C GLU A 324 5.37 -19.39 1.29
N GLU A 325 6.44 -19.02 0.58
CA GLU A 325 6.35 -18.33 -0.73
C GLU A 325 6.93 -19.18 -1.86
N SER A 326 6.10 -20.08 -2.41
CA SER A 326 6.26 -20.59 -3.78
C SER A 326 4.92 -20.86 -4.51
N LYS A 327 3.76 -20.48 -3.93
CA LYS A 327 2.44 -20.67 -4.58
C LYS A 327 1.46 -19.48 -4.46
N GLY A 328 1.91 -18.32 -3.99
CA GLY A 328 1.03 -17.20 -3.55
C GLY A 328 0.81 -16.02 -4.53
N TYR A 329 1.35 -16.04 -5.75
CA TYR A 329 1.23 -14.90 -6.69
C TYR A 329 -0.09 -14.85 -7.50
N LYS A 330 -1.14 -15.53 -7.03
CA LYS A 330 -2.47 -15.53 -7.67
C LYS A 330 -3.43 -14.44 -7.17
N GLN A 331 -3.15 -13.74 -6.05
CA GLN A 331 -4.21 -12.96 -5.36
C GLN A 331 -4.10 -11.42 -5.39
N TYR A 332 -3.10 -10.82 -6.07
CA TYR A 332 -2.72 -9.42 -5.83
C TYR A 332 -3.15 -8.38 -6.88
N GLY A 333 -3.80 -8.77 -7.97
CA GLY A 333 -4.17 -7.81 -9.03
C GLY A 333 -5.52 -7.13 -8.91
N SER A 334 -6.31 -7.50 -7.90
CA SER A 334 -7.73 -7.10 -7.78
C SER A 334 -7.94 -5.83 -6.93
N LEU A 335 -6.88 -5.27 -6.34
CA LEU A 335 -6.96 -4.45 -5.12
C LEU A 335 -7.17 -2.95 -5.28
N PHE A 336 -7.19 -2.44 -6.52
CA PHE A 336 -6.87 -1.03 -6.73
C PHE A 336 -7.85 -0.28 -7.63
N ALA A 337 -9.06 -0.81 -7.74
CA ALA A 337 -10.10 -0.37 -8.66
C ALA A 337 -11.43 0.01 -7.97
N VAL A 338 -11.42 0.67 -6.80
CA VAL A 338 -12.64 1.24 -6.21
C VAL A 338 -12.34 2.47 -5.36
N HIS A 339 -12.47 3.68 -5.93
CA HIS A 339 -12.69 4.91 -5.15
C HIS A 339 -13.41 5.97 -6.01
N TRP A 340 -14.68 5.70 -6.37
CA TRP A 340 -15.57 6.70 -6.94
C TRP A 340 -17.00 6.49 -6.44
N LYS A 341 -17.29 7.06 -5.27
CA LYS A 341 -18.54 7.80 -4.94
C LYS A 341 -18.42 8.42 -3.54
N THR A 342 -19.11 9.55 -3.39
CA THR A 342 -19.21 10.51 -2.26
C THR A 342 -17.99 11.41 -2.03
N GLY A 343 -18.13 12.65 -2.51
CA GLY A 343 -17.18 13.75 -2.50
C GLY A 343 -17.28 14.48 -3.83
#